data_AF-A0A2E5JKZ7-F1
#
_entry.id   AF-A0A2E5JKZ7-F1
#
_cell.length_a   1.000
_cell.length_b   1.000
_cell.length_c   1.000
_cell.angle_alpha   90.00
_cell.angle_beta   90.00
_cell.angle_gamma   90.00
#
_symmetry.space_group_name_H-M   'P 1'
#
loop_
_entity.id
_entity.type
_entity.pdbx_description
1 polymer ?
#
loop_
_entity_poly.entity_id
_entity_poly.type
_entity_poly.pdbx_seq_one_letter_code
_entity_poly.pdbx_strand_id
1 'polypeptide(L)'
;MEKLSPLARRAHLIEAMKTDAAKGLHCGSCSGTCCTFTSNSMQIDSEQALDMKNWLLQQDRWNDETFKSLEDCVEEFRLDIEISHIKIRRTYTCPFFKRSSLGCTIAPEVKPYGCLAFNPKESGVTNGGNCRSNLDLLEAVPAAKDVTKYPIPVALLMLR
;
A
#
# COMPACT_ATOMS: atom_id res chain seq x y z
N MET A 1 23.03 -12.54 -9.40
CA MET A 1 22.72 -11.14 -9.02
C MET A 1 22.35 -11.14 -7.55
N GLU A 2 22.98 -10.29 -6.75
CA GLU A 2 22.61 -10.12 -5.35
C GLU A 2 21.21 -9.52 -5.26
N LYS A 3 20.32 -10.13 -4.46
CA LYS A 3 18.95 -9.63 -4.30
C LYS A 3 19.02 -8.39 -3.42
N LEU A 4 18.61 -7.23 -3.97
CA LEU A 4 18.55 -5.97 -3.23
C LEU A 4 17.70 -6.13 -1.96
N SER A 5 18.05 -5.44 -0.88
CA SER A 5 17.23 -5.41 0.35
C SER A 5 15.91 -4.65 0.14
N PRO A 6 14.88 -4.87 1.00
CA PRO A 6 13.60 -4.14 0.90
C PRO A 6 13.76 -2.61 0.91
N LEU A 7 14.67 -2.11 1.75
CA LEU A 7 15.02 -0.69 1.82
C LEU A 7 15.68 -0.21 0.53
N ALA A 8 16.66 -0.95 0.01
CA ALA A 8 17.37 -0.58 -1.21
C ALA A 8 16.41 -0.48 -2.42
N ARG A 9 15.43 -1.39 -2.53
CA ARG A 9 14.42 -1.35 -3.60
C ARG A 9 13.47 -0.14 -3.52
N ARG A 10 13.34 0.46 -2.34
CA ARG A 10 12.42 1.59 -2.06
C ARG A 10 13.13 2.93 -1.89
N ALA A 11 14.46 2.96 -1.93
CA ALA A 11 15.24 4.13 -1.52
C ALA A 11 14.82 5.40 -2.26
N HIS A 12 14.66 5.35 -3.58
CA HIS A 12 14.23 6.51 -4.38
C HIS A 12 12.78 6.92 -4.11
N LEU A 13 11.88 5.95 -3.89
CA LEU A 13 10.48 6.23 -3.52
C LEU A 13 10.38 6.89 -2.15
N ILE A 14 11.17 6.42 -1.18
CA ILE A 14 11.22 6.97 0.18
C ILE A 14 11.76 8.39 0.13
N GLU A 15 12.82 8.64 -0.65
CA GLU A 15 13.34 10.00 -0.80
C GLU A 15 12.33 10.95 -1.45
N ALA A 16 11.67 10.51 -2.53
CA ALA A 16 10.61 11.30 -3.15
C ALA A 16 9.48 11.61 -2.16
N MET A 17 9.02 10.61 -1.40
CA MET A 17 8.00 10.78 -0.36
C MET A 17 8.44 11.78 0.72
N LYS A 18 9.71 11.74 1.16
CA LYS A 18 10.25 12.70 2.13
C LYS A 18 10.32 14.12 1.55
N THR A 19 10.76 14.24 0.31
CA THR A 19 10.83 15.52 -0.41
C THR A 19 9.45 16.15 -0.56
N ASP A 20 8.44 15.34 -0.90
CA ASP A 20 7.04 15.79 -0.98
C ASP A 20 6.50 16.18 0.40
N ALA A 21 6.78 15.38 1.43
CA ALA A 21 6.38 15.69 2.79
C ALA A 21 6.96 17.03 3.29
N ALA A 22 8.21 17.34 2.95
CA ALA A 22 8.84 18.62 3.29
C ALA A 22 8.16 19.83 2.62
N LYS A 23 7.43 19.61 1.51
CA LYS A 23 6.59 20.61 0.83
C LYS A 23 5.16 20.65 1.34
N GLY A 24 4.84 19.88 2.40
CA GLY A 24 3.48 19.72 2.92
C GLY A 24 2.60 18.76 2.11
N LEU A 25 3.17 18.01 1.17
CA LEU A 25 2.46 17.05 0.32
C LEU A 25 2.55 15.63 0.90
N HIS A 26 1.87 15.37 2.01
CA HIS A 26 1.86 14.05 2.65
C HIS A 26 0.47 13.65 3.13
N CYS A 27 0.24 12.35 3.33
CA CYS A 27 -1.09 11.87 3.74
C CYS A 27 -1.58 12.40 5.09
N GLY A 28 -0.67 12.88 5.95
CA GLY A 28 -1.02 13.51 7.23
C GLY A 28 -1.56 14.94 7.12
N SER A 29 -1.35 15.60 5.98
CA SER A 29 -1.94 16.92 5.67
C SER A 29 -3.23 16.83 4.86
N CYS A 30 -3.79 15.63 4.69
CA CYS A 30 -5.02 15.35 3.95
C CYS A 30 -6.12 14.79 4.89
N SER A 31 -7.38 14.76 4.46
CA SER A 31 -8.48 14.11 5.21
C SER A 31 -8.40 12.58 5.29
N GLY A 32 -7.39 11.96 4.63
CA GLY A 32 -7.05 10.54 4.79
C GLY A 32 -7.96 9.54 4.08
N THR A 33 -8.85 9.98 3.19
CA THR A 33 -9.75 9.09 2.43
C THR A 33 -9.01 8.23 1.39
N CYS A 34 -7.78 8.58 1.02
CA CYS A 34 -7.03 7.84 0.00
C CYS A 34 -6.71 6.40 0.36
N CYS A 35 -6.65 6.07 1.66
CA CYS A 35 -6.42 4.72 2.17
C CYS A 35 -7.72 3.95 2.45
N THR A 36 -8.88 4.56 2.23
CA THR A 36 -10.20 3.95 2.48
C THR A 36 -10.81 3.45 1.18
N PHE A 37 -11.91 2.70 1.30
CA PHE A 37 -12.64 2.15 0.15
C PHE A 37 -13.14 3.19 -0.86
N THR A 38 -13.13 4.49 -0.50
CA THR A 38 -13.50 5.57 -1.43
C THR A 38 -12.50 5.73 -2.57
N SER A 39 -11.25 5.29 -2.39
CA SER A 39 -10.19 5.56 -3.39
C SER A 39 -9.08 4.51 -3.43
N ASN A 40 -8.88 3.73 -2.37
CA ASN A 40 -7.80 2.76 -2.31
C ASN A 40 -8.11 1.51 -3.14
N SER A 41 -7.35 1.29 -4.21
CA SER A 41 -7.34 0.06 -5.02
C SER A 41 -5.94 -0.57 -5.08
N MET A 42 -5.12 -0.34 -4.05
CA MET A 42 -3.72 -0.74 -4.03
C MET A 42 -3.59 -2.26 -4.19
N GLN A 43 -2.63 -2.68 -5.01
CA GLN A 43 -2.29 -4.09 -5.17
C GLN A 43 -0.77 -4.27 -5.11
N ILE A 44 -0.34 -5.41 -4.58
CA ILE A 44 1.05 -5.78 -4.39
C ILE A 44 1.34 -7.14 -5.00
N ASP A 45 2.59 -7.33 -5.39
CA ASP A 45 3.13 -8.63 -5.80
C ASP A 45 3.60 -9.44 -4.58
N SER A 46 4.03 -10.67 -4.85
CA SER A 46 4.52 -11.60 -3.83
C SER A 46 5.79 -11.12 -3.13
N GLU A 47 6.65 -10.34 -3.79
CA GLU A 47 7.87 -9.81 -3.17
C GLU A 47 7.54 -8.75 -2.13
N GLN A 48 6.67 -7.80 -2.48
CA GLN A 48 6.18 -6.78 -1.56
C GLN A 48 5.40 -7.41 -0.39
N ALA A 49 4.60 -8.45 -0.65
CA ALA A 49 3.89 -9.17 0.40
C ALA A 49 4.87 -9.87 1.37
N LEU A 50 5.94 -10.47 0.86
CA LEU A 50 6.97 -11.11 1.69
C LEU A 50 7.73 -10.09 2.55
N ASP A 51 8.06 -8.93 1.99
CA ASP A 51 8.67 -7.83 2.77
C ASP A 51 7.79 -7.42 3.94
N MET A 52 6.50 -7.22 3.67
CA MET A 52 5.52 -6.85 4.68
C MET A 52 5.36 -7.93 5.74
N LYS A 53 5.25 -9.22 5.34
CA LYS A 53 5.18 -10.36 6.27
C LYS A 53 6.39 -10.39 7.20
N ASN A 54 7.61 -10.30 6.66
CA ASN A 54 8.84 -10.38 7.44
C ASN A 54 8.92 -9.23 8.46
N TRP A 55 8.50 -8.03 8.06
CA TRP A 55 8.43 -6.90 8.98
C TRP A 55 7.34 -7.10 10.04
N LEU A 56 6.14 -7.55 9.66
CA LEU A 56 5.07 -7.84 10.62
C LEU A 56 5.50 -8.89 11.65
N LEU A 57 6.22 -9.94 11.24
CA LEU A 57 6.82 -10.93 12.15
C LEU A 57 7.78 -10.27 13.15
N GLN A 58 8.68 -9.40 12.67
CA GLN A 58 9.62 -8.67 13.54
C GLN A 58 8.93 -7.70 14.51
N GLN A 59 7.72 -7.24 14.19
CA GLN A 59 6.93 -6.37 15.04
C GLN A 59 5.94 -7.12 15.95
N ASP A 60 5.97 -8.46 15.96
CA ASP A 60 4.98 -9.31 16.66
C ASP A 60 3.53 -9.02 16.21
N ARG A 61 3.37 -8.67 14.94
CA ARG A 61 2.09 -8.32 14.27
C ARG A 61 1.69 -9.33 13.19
N TRP A 62 2.37 -10.47 13.11
CA TRP A 62 1.96 -11.58 12.25
C TRP A 62 1.21 -12.62 13.08
N ASN A 63 0.06 -12.19 13.58
CA ASN A 63 -0.71 -12.87 14.63
C ASN A 63 -2.21 -12.94 14.28
N ASP A 64 -2.99 -13.60 15.13
CA ASP A 64 -4.42 -13.83 14.90
C ASP A 64 -5.24 -12.54 14.79
N GLU A 65 -4.88 -11.49 15.54
CA GLU A 65 -5.55 -10.18 15.43
C GLU A 65 -5.37 -9.59 14.03
N THR A 66 -4.13 -9.64 13.51
CA THR A 66 -3.84 -9.15 12.17
C THR A 66 -4.56 -10.01 11.13
N PHE A 67 -4.53 -11.35 11.24
CA PHE A 67 -5.25 -12.22 10.30
C PHE A 67 -6.75 -11.96 10.29
N LYS A 68 -7.36 -11.81 11.48
CA LYS A 68 -8.78 -11.46 11.58
C LYS A 68 -9.08 -10.14 10.88
N SER A 69 -8.24 -9.12 11.06
CA SER A 69 -8.40 -7.84 10.36
C SER A 69 -8.24 -7.96 8.83
N LEU A 70 -7.35 -8.83 8.34
CA LEU A 70 -7.19 -9.08 6.91
C LEU A 70 -8.40 -9.82 6.34
N GLU A 71 -8.88 -10.86 7.03
CA GLU A 71 -10.06 -11.66 6.67
C GLU A 71 -11.31 -10.78 6.62
N ASP A 72 -11.54 -9.98 7.66
CA ASP A 72 -12.67 -9.03 7.72
C ASP A 72 -12.63 -8.06 6.55
N CYS A 73 -11.45 -7.56 6.18
CA CYS A 73 -11.29 -6.69 5.03
C CYS A 73 -11.60 -7.41 3.70
N VAL A 74 -11.17 -8.66 3.54
CA VAL A 74 -11.49 -9.46 2.35
C VAL A 74 -12.99 -9.70 2.26
N GLU A 75 -13.64 -10.08 3.36
CA GLU A 75 -15.08 -10.35 3.42
C GLU A 75 -15.90 -9.07 3.14
N GLU A 76 -15.61 -7.97 3.84
CA GLU A 76 -16.32 -6.68 3.72
C GLU A 76 -16.31 -6.17 2.27
N PHE A 77 -15.14 -6.22 1.61
CA PHE A 77 -14.97 -5.70 0.25
C PHE A 77 -15.03 -6.77 -0.85
N ARG A 78 -15.26 -8.03 -0.47
CA ARG A 78 -15.37 -9.21 -1.34
C ARG A 78 -14.15 -9.36 -2.27
N LEU A 79 -12.94 -9.18 -1.72
CA LEU A 79 -11.70 -9.08 -2.50
C LEU A 79 -11.24 -10.40 -3.12
N ASP A 80 -11.82 -11.51 -2.67
CA ASP A 80 -11.63 -12.88 -3.10
C ASP A 80 -12.57 -13.31 -4.23
N ILE A 81 -13.58 -12.48 -4.57
CA ILE A 81 -14.59 -12.84 -5.55
C ILE A 81 -14.40 -12.10 -6.86
N GLU A 82 -14.33 -12.89 -7.94
CA GLU A 82 -14.41 -12.43 -9.32
C GLU A 82 -15.89 -12.21 -9.69
N ILE A 83 -16.30 -10.94 -9.88
CA ILE A 83 -17.70 -10.57 -10.22
C ILE A 83 -18.01 -10.75 -11.71
N SER A 84 -16.98 -10.85 -12.56
CA SER A 84 -17.13 -10.87 -14.02
C SER A 84 -15.89 -11.45 -14.69
N HIS A 85 -16.03 -11.91 -15.93
CA HIS A 85 -14.89 -12.24 -16.82
C HIS A 85 -13.97 -11.03 -17.09
N ILE A 86 -14.42 -9.82 -16.75
CA ILE A 86 -13.61 -8.60 -16.78
C ILE A 86 -12.97 -8.41 -15.40
N LYS A 87 -11.63 -8.35 -15.36
CA LYS A 87 -10.87 -8.03 -14.15
C LYS A 87 -11.12 -6.59 -13.70
N ILE A 88 -12.13 -6.37 -12.87
CA ILE A 88 -12.39 -5.07 -12.24
C ILE A 88 -11.56 -4.95 -10.95
N ARG A 89 -10.79 -3.86 -10.83
CA ARG A 89 -10.06 -3.53 -9.60
C ARG A 89 -11.04 -3.05 -8.54
N ARG A 90 -11.14 -3.79 -7.44
CA ARG A 90 -11.95 -3.40 -6.28
C ARG A 90 -11.24 -2.34 -5.45
N THR A 91 -12.03 -1.48 -4.83
CA THR A 91 -11.56 -0.59 -3.77
C THR A 91 -11.84 -1.19 -2.40
N TYR A 92 -11.01 -0.86 -1.42
CA TYR A 92 -11.14 -1.37 -0.05
C TYR A 92 -10.47 -0.43 0.96
N THR A 93 -10.90 -0.49 2.22
CA THR A 93 -10.18 0.21 3.29
C THR A 93 -8.97 -0.59 3.71
N CYS A 94 -7.77 -0.02 3.57
CA CYS A 94 -6.53 -0.71 3.93
C CYS A 94 -6.53 -1.09 5.41
N PRO A 95 -6.24 -2.36 5.77
CA PRO A 95 -6.25 -2.82 7.17
C PRO A 95 -5.16 -2.16 8.02
N PHE A 96 -4.15 -1.57 7.39
CA PHE A 96 -3.06 -0.88 8.09
C PHE A 96 -3.25 0.63 8.22
N PHE A 97 -4.41 1.16 7.81
CA PHE A 97 -4.74 2.58 7.91
C PHE A 97 -5.10 2.98 9.35
N LYS A 98 -4.43 4.01 9.88
CA LYS A 98 -4.72 4.58 11.20
C LYS A 98 -5.89 5.55 11.12
N ARG A 99 -7.12 5.07 11.33
CA ARG A 99 -8.34 5.91 11.28
C ARG A 99 -8.28 7.13 12.22
N SER A 100 -7.70 6.98 13.41
CA SER A 100 -7.70 8.02 14.45
C SER A 100 -6.65 9.11 14.28
N SER A 101 -5.51 8.80 13.66
CA SER A 101 -4.35 9.72 13.56
C SER A 101 -3.95 10.07 12.14
N LEU A 102 -4.66 9.53 11.14
CA LEU A 102 -4.37 9.65 9.71
C LEU A 102 -2.96 9.13 9.36
N GLY A 103 -2.90 8.05 8.59
CA GLY A 103 -1.61 7.51 8.14
C GLY A 103 -1.59 5.99 8.10
N CYS A 104 -0.40 5.42 8.04
CA CYS A 104 -0.20 3.98 7.89
C CYS A 104 0.62 3.44 9.07
N THR A 105 0.27 2.23 9.53
CA THR A 105 1.03 1.51 10.57
C THR A 105 2.23 0.75 10.01
N ILE A 106 2.42 0.69 8.69
CA ILE A 106 3.54 0.02 8.04
C ILE A 106 4.69 1.00 7.83
N ALA A 107 5.91 0.58 8.12
CA ALA A 107 7.09 1.43 7.97
C ALA A 107 7.47 1.64 6.48
N PRO A 108 7.97 2.83 6.08
CA PRO A 108 8.25 3.16 4.68
C PRO A 108 9.13 2.14 3.95
N GLU A 109 10.10 1.53 4.61
CA GLU A 109 11.05 0.54 4.09
C GLU A 109 10.40 -0.79 3.65
N VAL A 110 9.14 -1.03 4.00
CA VAL A 110 8.37 -2.22 3.58
C VAL A 110 7.00 -1.88 3.03
N LYS A 111 6.62 -0.59 2.97
CA LYS A 111 5.35 -0.18 2.35
C LYS A 111 5.29 -0.63 0.89
N PRO A 112 4.08 -0.91 0.37
CA PRO A 112 3.89 -1.10 -1.07
C PRO A 112 4.51 0.04 -1.89
N TYR A 113 5.15 -0.27 -3.01
CA TYR A 113 5.73 0.73 -3.91
C TYR A 113 4.68 1.78 -4.32
N GLY A 114 3.48 1.31 -4.67
CA GLY A 114 2.37 2.18 -5.03
C GLY A 114 1.94 3.12 -3.91
N CYS A 115 2.08 2.73 -2.64
CA CYS A 115 1.78 3.61 -1.50
C CYS A 115 2.84 4.71 -1.32
N LEU A 116 4.12 4.41 -1.59
CA LEU A 116 5.20 5.38 -1.46
C LEU A 116 5.21 6.40 -2.60
N ALA A 117 4.78 5.98 -3.79
CA ALA A 117 4.66 6.85 -4.95
C ALA A 117 3.36 7.67 -4.98
N PHE A 118 2.47 7.53 -3.99
CA PHE A 118 1.15 8.15 -3.99
C PHE A 118 1.08 9.31 -3.01
N ASN A 119 1.06 10.54 -3.54
CA ASN A 119 0.98 11.77 -2.77
C ASN A 119 -0.05 12.74 -3.36
N PRO A 120 -0.58 13.71 -2.58
CA PRO A 120 -1.34 14.82 -3.12
C PRO A 120 -0.44 15.71 -4.01
N LYS A 121 -0.99 16.24 -5.11
CA LYS A 121 -0.23 17.17 -5.97
C LYS A 121 -0.13 18.60 -5.43
N GLU A 122 -1.00 18.94 -4.49
CA GLU A 122 -1.11 20.28 -3.90
C GLU A 122 -1.48 20.17 -2.42
N SER A 123 -1.17 21.21 -1.65
CA SER A 123 -1.52 21.30 -0.23
C SER A 123 -3.01 21.53 -0.04
N GLY A 124 -3.60 21.01 1.04
CA GLY A 124 -5.01 21.26 1.38
C GLY A 124 -6.03 20.42 0.60
N VAL A 125 -5.58 19.37 -0.10
CA VAL A 125 -6.48 18.43 -0.79
C VAL A 125 -7.35 17.72 0.24
N THR A 126 -8.66 17.88 0.06
CA THR A 126 -9.67 17.13 0.81
C THR A 126 -10.19 15.95 -0.02
N ASN A 127 -10.59 14.90 0.68
CA ASN A 127 -11.27 13.72 0.12
C ASN A 127 -10.51 13.00 -1.00
N GLY A 128 -9.18 13.15 -1.06
CA GLY A 128 -8.35 12.48 -2.06
C GLY A 128 -8.52 13.02 -3.48
N GLY A 129 -9.16 14.18 -3.67
CA GLY A 129 -9.57 14.70 -4.99
C GLY A 129 -8.43 14.96 -5.99
N ASN A 130 -7.18 15.12 -5.52
CA ASN A 130 -6.03 15.35 -6.40
C ASN A 130 -4.78 14.54 -5.98
N CYS A 131 -4.99 13.35 -5.42
CA CYS A 131 -3.88 12.43 -5.13
C CYS A 131 -3.65 11.49 -6.33
N ARG A 132 -2.39 11.25 -6.69
CA ARG A 132 -2.04 10.29 -7.74
C ARG A 132 -0.75 9.54 -7.43
N SER A 133 -0.60 8.37 -8.03
CA SER A 133 0.70 7.71 -8.13
C SER A 133 1.59 8.48 -9.11
N ASN A 134 2.84 8.70 -8.73
CA ASN A 134 3.89 9.11 -9.64
C ASN A 134 4.39 7.87 -10.40
N LEU A 135 3.97 7.73 -11.66
CA LEU A 135 4.26 6.55 -12.49
C LEU A 135 5.75 6.50 -12.87
N ASP A 136 6.37 7.65 -13.15
CA ASP A 136 7.79 7.73 -13.47
C ASP A 136 8.66 7.19 -12.32
N LEU A 137 8.29 7.49 -11.07
CA LEU A 137 8.95 6.93 -9.89
C LEU A 137 8.74 5.42 -9.74
N LEU A 138 7.55 4.92 -10.09
CA LEU A 138 7.25 3.48 -10.02
C LEU A 138 7.98 2.69 -11.10
N GLU A 139 8.14 3.25 -12.31
CA GLU A 139 8.89 2.63 -13.41
C GLU A 139 10.38 2.49 -13.11
N ALA A 140 10.93 3.39 -12.28
CA ALA A 140 12.30 3.31 -11.81
C ALA A 140 12.54 2.21 -10.74
N VAL A 141 11.48 1.60 -10.20
CA VAL A 141 11.62 0.46 -9.29
C VAL A 141 12.07 -0.76 -10.08
N PRO A 142 13.18 -1.42 -9.72
CA PRO A 142 13.56 -2.70 -10.31
C PRO A 142 12.61 -3.80 -9.83
N ALA A 143 11.42 -3.85 -10.40
CA ALA A 143 10.42 -4.90 -10.18
C ALA A 143 10.38 -5.82 -11.40
N ALA A 144 10.05 -7.09 -11.19
CA ALA A 144 9.78 -7.99 -12.30
C ALA A 144 8.57 -7.49 -13.10
N LYS A 145 8.73 -7.43 -14.43
CA LYS A 145 7.63 -7.13 -15.35
C LYS A 145 6.67 -8.33 -15.39
N ASP A 146 5.38 -8.06 -15.57
CA ASP A 146 4.33 -9.08 -15.69
C ASP A 146 4.09 -9.96 -14.46
N VAL A 147 4.31 -9.43 -13.25
CA VAL A 147 3.98 -10.14 -12.02
C VAL A 147 2.52 -9.95 -11.64
N THR A 148 1.86 -11.04 -11.26
CA THR A 148 0.50 -11.01 -10.72
C THR A 148 0.47 -10.20 -9.42
N LYS A 149 -0.49 -9.27 -9.33
CA LYS A 149 -0.71 -8.44 -8.15
C LYS A 149 -2.07 -8.72 -7.54
N TYR A 150 -2.14 -8.71 -6.22
CA TYR A 150 -3.35 -8.91 -5.44
C TYR A 150 -3.59 -7.73 -4.50
N PRO A 151 -4.84 -7.47 -4.09
CA PRO A 151 -5.09 -6.57 -2.97
C PRO A 151 -4.23 -6.95 -1.76
N ILE A 152 -3.74 -5.96 -1.01
CA ILE A 152 -2.84 -6.18 0.13
C ILE A 152 -3.33 -7.29 1.08
N PRO A 153 -4.59 -7.29 1.57
CA PRO A 153 -5.03 -8.33 2.50
C PRO A 153 -5.03 -9.73 1.87
N VAL A 154 -5.42 -9.85 0.60
CA VAL A 154 -5.38 -11.13 -0.13
C VAL A 154 -3.94 -11.61 -0.27
N ALA A 155 -3.03 -10.74 -0.71
CA ALA A 155 -1.62 -11.09 -0.91
C ALA A 155 -0.95 -11.58 0.38
N LEU A 156 -1.27 -10.98 1.53
CA LEU A 156 -0.75 -11.40 2.82
C LEU A 156 -1.38 -12.70 3.31
N LEU A 157 -2.69 -12.89 3.17
CA LEU A 157 -3.37 -14.13 3.56
C LEU A 157 -2.87 -15.35 2.77
N MET A 158 -2.43 -15.16 1.51
CA MET A 158 -1.79 -16.22 0.72
C MET A 158 -0.44 -16.69 1.28
N LEU A 159 0.16 -15.94 2.21
CA LEU A 159 1.43 -16.28 2.86
C LEU A 159 1.26 -16.80 4.29
N ARG A 160 0.02 -16.90 4.77
CA ARG A 160 -0.30 -17.52 6.07
C ARG A 160 -0.05 -19.02 5.98
#